data_AF-A0A4Q3JEH1-F1
#
_entry.id   AF-A0A4Q3JEH1-F1
#
_cell.length_a   1.000
_cell.length_b   1.000
_cell.length_c   1.000
_cell.angle_alpha   90.00
_cell.angle_beta   90.00
_cell.angle_gamma   90.00
#
_symmetry.space_group_name_H-M   'P 1'
#
loop_
_entity.id
_entity.type
_entity.pdbx_description
1 polymer ?
#
loop_
_entity_poly.entity_id
_entity_poly.type
_entity_poly.pdbx_seq_one_letter_code
_entity_poly.pdbx_strand_id
1 'polypeptide(L)' 'MTDKDLQSTLLTLASTKMSPKEMLKATKKAHPKASKKEIVRAAFASLIAVADTDADKALVLQDFAIRERGPE' A
#
# COMPACT_ATOMS: atom_id res chain seq x y z
N MET A 1 10.55 -10.80 -6.21
CA MET A 1 9.34 -9.99 -6.45
C MET A 1 9.78 -8.54 -6.48
N THR A 2 9.35 -7.76 -7.46
CA THR A 2 9.89 -6.41 -7.67
C THR A 2 9.02 -5.41 -6.91
N ASP A 3 9.64 -4.50 -6.16
CA ASP A 3 8.96 -3.47 -5.35
C ASP A 3 7.89 -2.69 -6.14
N LYS A 4 8.14 -2.44 -7.43
CA LYS A 4 7.20 -1.80 -8.38
C LYS A 4 5.84 -2.50 -8.54
N ASP A 5 5.82 -3.83 -8.45
CA ASP A 5 4.60 -4.62 -8.67
C ASP A 5 3.63 -4.51 -7.49
N LEU A 6 4.19 -4.49 -6.28
CA LEU A 6 3.46 -4.16 -5.06
C LEU A 6 2.94 -2.72 -5.09
N GLN A 7 3.78 -1.77 -5.52
CA GLN A 7 3.37 -0.37 -5.65
C GLN A 7 2.18 -0.20 -6.60
N SER A 8 2.26 -0.78 -7.81
CA SER A 8 1.16 -0.68 -8.79
C SER A 8 -0.15 -1.27 -8.28
N THR A 9 -0.05 -2.38 -7.53
CA THR A 9 -1.22 -3.00 -6.88
C THR A 9 -1.82 -2.07 -5.82
N LEU A 10 -0.98 -1.51 -4.95
CA LEU A 10 -1.41 -0.62 -3.87
C LEU A 10 -2.02 0.69 -4.41
N LEU A 11 -1.45 1.27 -5.48
CA LEU A 11 -1.98 2.46 -6.15
C LEU A 11 -3.38 2.22 -6.74
N THR A 12 -3.58 1.03 -7.33
CA THR A 12 -4.88 0.62 -7.86
C THR A 12 -5.88 0.48 -6.72
N LEU A 13 -5.50 -0.22 -5.64
CA LEU A 13 -6.37 -0.46 -4.49
C LEU A 13 -6.74 0.83 -3.74
N ALA A 14 -5.81 1.77 -3.60
CA ALA A 14 -6.04 3.06 -2.95
C ALA A 14 -7.09 3.90 -3.69
N SER A 15 -7.20 3.74 -5.02
CA SER A 15 -8.24 4.43 -5.82
C SER A 15 -9.66 3.90 -5.53
N THR A 16 -9.78 2.71 -4.96
CA THR A 16 -11.06 2.03 -4.70
C THR A 16 -11.67 2.34 -3.32
N LYS A 17 -11.12 3.30 -2.55
CA LYS A 17 -11.59 3.70 -1.21
C LYS A 17 -11.81 2.52 -0.23
N MET A 18 -10.97 1.50 -0.33
CA MET A 18 -11.04 0.31 0.54
C MET A 18 -10.42 0.57 1.91
N SER A 19 -10.86 -0.18 2.92
CA SER A 19 -10.24 -0.12 4.25
C SER A 19 -8.81 -0.69 4.24
N PRO A 20 -7.90 -0.23 5.13
CA PRO A 20 -6.52 -0.72 5.23
C PRO A 20 -6.38 -2.24 5.33
N LYS A 21 -7.23 -2.88 6.15
CA LYS A 21 -7.25 -4.34 6.29
C LYS A 21 -7.62 -5.05 4.99
N GLU A 22 -8.55 -4.49 4.23
CA GLU A 22 -8.96 -5.04 2.95
C GLU A 22 -7.87 -4.86 1.89
N MET A 23 -7.21 -3.69 1.88
CA MET A 23 -6.03 -3.47 1.03
C MET A 23 -4.92 -4.48 1.33
N LEU A 24 -4.64 -4.78 2.60
CA LEU A 24 -3.63 -5.78 2.94
C LEU A 24 -4.03 -7.17 2.42
N LYS A 25 -5.29 -7.56 2.63
CA LYS A 25 -5.80 -8.86 2.18
C LYS A 25 -5.78 -8.98 0.66
N ALA A 26 -6.19 -7.93 -0.06
CA ALA A 26 -6.15 -7.88 -1.51
C ALA A 26 -4.71 -7.91 -2.04
N THR A 27 -3.80 -7.15 -1.43
CA THR A 27 -2.37 -7.14 -1.80
C THR A 27 -1.74 -8.51 -1.56
N LYS A 28 -2.02 -9.17 -0.43
CA LYS A 28 -1.55 -10.54 -0.17
C LYS A 28 -2.17 -11.58 -1.10
N LYS A 29 -3.42 -11.38 -1.54
CA LYS A 29 -4.08 -12.27 -2.50
C LYS A 29 -3.42 -12.17 -3.88
N ALA A 30 -3.07 -10.96 -4.32
CA ALA A 30 -2.31 -10.73 -5.54
C ALA A 30 -0.86 -11.20 -5.42
N HIS A 31 -0.26 -11.00 -4.23
CA HIS A 31 1.15 -11.25 -3.95
C HIS A 31 1.31 -12.16 -2.72
N PRO A 32 1.01 -13.47 -2.83
CA PRO A 32 1.05 -14.38 -1.68
C PRO A 32 2.45 -14.58 -1.11
N LYS A 33 3.49 -14.27 -1.88
CA LYS A 33 4.89 -14.33 -1.45
C LYS A 33 5.36 -13.04 -0.75
N ALA A 34 4.53 -11.99 -0.70
CA ALA A 34 4.89 -10.72 -0.09
C ALA A 34 4.88 -10.80 1.43
N SER A 35 5.98 -10.44 2.05
CA SER A 35 6.03 -10.22 3.49
C SER A 35 5.26 -8.95 3.85
N LYS A 36 4.69 -8.89 5.06
CA LYS A 36 4.00 -7.67 5.54
C LYS A 36 4.92 -6.44 5.47
N LYS A 37 6.20 -6.61 5.81
CA LYS A 37 7.23 -5.55 5.72
C LYS A 37 7.43 -5.04 4.29
N GLU A 38 7.43 -5.92 3.29
CA GLU A 38 7.57 -5.54 1.88
C GLU A 38 6.34 -4.77 1.41
N ILE A 39 5.14 -5.18 1.82
CA ILE A 39 3.89 -4.48 1.48
C ILE A 39 3.88 -3.07 2.10
N VAL A 40 4.24 -2.94 3.37
CA VAL A 40 4.28 -1.62 4.05
C VAL A 40 5.34 -0.72 3.42
N ARG A 41 6.52 -1.26 3.08
CA ARG A 41 7.56 -0.51 2.36
C ARG A 41 7.05 -0.01 1.01
N ALA A 42 6.42 -0.88 0.23
CA ALA A 42 5.84 -0.52 -1.07
C ALA A 42 4.71 0.52 -0.92
N ALA A 43 3.95 0.50 0.16
CA ALA A 43 2.94 1.51 0.43
C ALA A 43 3.54 2.90 0.70
N PHE A 44 4.62 2.98 1.48
CA PHE A 44 5.36 4.24 1.66
C PHE A 44 5.97 4.73 0.34
N ALA A 45 6.52 3.84 -0.47
CA ALA A 45 7.06 4.22 -1.78
C ALA A 45 5.95 4.73 -2.71
N SER A 46 4.78 4.08 -2.71
CA SER A 46 3.60 4.50 -3.49
C SER A 46 3.07 5.85 -3.02
N LEU A 47 3.02 6.08 -1.71
CA LEU A 47 2.66 7.36 -1.10
C LEU A 47 3.55 8.48 -1.65
N ILE A 48 4.87 8.30 -1.58
CA ILE A 48 5.84 9.31 -2.05
C ILE A 48 5.61 9.60 -3.54
N ALA A 49 5.31 8.59 -4.34
CA ALA A 49 5.09 8.74 -5.78
C ALA A 49 3.82 9.55 -6.13
N VAL A 50 2.79 9.54 -5.28
CA VAL A 50 1.52 10.25 -5.53
C VAL A 50 1.31 11.48 -4.65
N ALA A 51 2.21 11.75 -3.70
CA ALA A 51 2.06 12.84 -2.73
C ALA A 51 1.85 14.22 -3.39
N ASP A 52 2.48 14.45 -4.54
CA ASP A 52 2.39 15.73 -5.27
C ASP A 52 1.20 15.79 -6.25
N THR A 53 0.65 14.63 -6.65
CA THR A 53 -0.35 14.54 -7.74
C THR A 53 -1.75 14.17 -7.27
N ASP A 54 -1.89 13.44 -6.16
CA ASP A 54 -3.16 12.93 -5.67
C ASP A 54 -3.12 12.80 -4.14
N ALA A 55 -3.47 13.90 -3.47
CA ALA A 55 -3.43 14.00 -2.01
C ALA A 55 -4.41 13.05 -1.31
N ASP A 56 -5.59 12.77 -1.89
CA ASP A 56 -6.57 11.84 -1.31
C ASP A 56 -6.00 10.41 -1.32
N LYS A 57 -5.43 9.99 -2.45
CA LYS A 57 -4.75 8.70 -2.57
C LYS A 57 -3.53 8.61 -1.65
N ALA A 58 -2.76 9.68 -1.52
CA ALA A 58 -1.64 9.73 -0.59
C ALA A 58 -2.13 9.50 0.85
N LEU A 59 -3.18 10.18 1.30
CA LEU A 59 -3.72 9.99 2.66
C LEU A 59 -4.18 8.55 2.92
N VAL A 60 -4.82 7.90 1.94
CA VAL A 60 -5.22 6.49 2.03
C VAL A 60 -4.01 5.56 2.19
N LEU A 61 -2.96 5.76 1.40
CA LEU A 61 -1.72 4.98 1.48
C LEU A 61 -0.97 5.25 2.80
N GLN A 62 -1.02 6.49 3.30
CA GLN A 62 -0.43 6.87 4.58
C GLN A 62 -1.10 6.14 5.75
N ASP A 63 -2.44 6.20 5.83
CA ASP A 63 -3.21 5.53 6.88
C ASP A 63 -2.98 4.01 6.85
N PHE A 64 -2.95 3.42 5.64
CA PHE A 64 -2.59 2.02 5.45
C PHE A 64 -1.20 1.69 6.01
N ALA A 65 -0.18 2.43 5.57
CA ALA A 65 1.20 2.15 5.93
C ALA A 65 1.44 2.29 7.44
N ILE A 66 0.87 3.32 8.06
CA ILE A 66 0.98 3.56 9.51
C ILE A 66 0.31 2.44 10.31
N ARG A 67 -0.92 2.05 9.95
CA ARG A 67 -1.65 0.98 10.67
C ARG A 67 -0.98 -0.38 10.53
N GLU A 68 -0.48 -0.69 9.33
CA GLU A 68 0.05 -2.02 9.04
C GLU A 68 1.53 -2.20 9.41
N ARG A 69 2.29 -1.10 9.62
CA ARG A 69 3.68 -1.15 10.12
C ARG A 69 3.82 -1.95 11.42
N GLY A 70 2.82 -1.90 12.30
CA GLY A 70 2.85 -2.54 13.62
C GLY A 70 3.88 -1.89 14.58
N PRO A 71 3.81 -2.16 15.90
CA PRO A 71 4.90 -1.82 16.81
C PRO A 71 6.13 -2.69 16.50
N GLU A 72 7.32 -2.14 16.72
CA GLU A 72 8.62 -2.81 16.50
C GLU A 72 8.82 -4.05 17.37
#